data_AF-A0A096CQJ5-F1
#
_entry.id   AF-A0A096CQJ5-F1
#
_cell.length_a   1.000
_cell.length_b   1.000
_cell.length_c   1.000
_cell.angle_alpha   90.00
_cell.angle_beta   90.00
_cell.angle_gamma   90.00
#
_symmetry.space_group_name_H-M   'P 1'
#
loop_
_entity.id
_entity.type
_entity.pdbx_description
1 polymer ?
#
loop_
_entity_poly.entity_id
_entity_poly.type
_entity_poly.pdbx_seq_one_letter_code
_entity_poly.pdbx_strand_id
1 'polypeptide(L)'
;EGDWVLICTGMNQRWGENDDYFMYSPGMSIEGAHWLVDHKVKGVGFDLQALDHILYTYAAQHGPGPYVPRIVDEYKKEFGHEPIEDYPEWEPVHTILLGNNVMGIENLGGDIEKVKGQRFMFCAFPLRWYMGDGTIVRAVAMIDEDKINKDVPDRVYKYGVY
;
A
#
# COMPACT_ATOMS: atom_id res chain seq x y z
N GLU A 1 9.10 -14.95 -11.11
CA GLU A 1 9.77 -13.85 -11.84
C GLU A 1 8.76 -13.26 -12.83
N GLY A 2 8.69 -11.93 -12.91
CA GLY A 2 7.85 -11.21 -13.89
C GLY A 2 6.37 -11.04 -13.53
N ASP A 3 5.91 -11.63 -12.43
CA ASP A 3 4.54 -11.48 -11.94
C ASP A 3 4.37 -10.17 -11.16
N TRP A 4 3.12 -9.71 -11.09
CA TRP A 4 2.70 -8.78 -10.04
C TRP A 4 2.42 -9.54 -8.75
N VAL A 5 2.75 -8.92 -7.61
CA VAL A 5 2.39 -9.43 -6.27
C VAL A 5 1.42 -8.45 -5.62
N LEU A 6 0.21 -8.90 -5.32
CA LEU A 6 -0.78 -8.07 -4.62
C LEU A 6 -0.83 -8.51 -3.14
N ILE A 7 -0.56 -7.58 -2.24
CA ILE A 7 -0.49 -7.79 -0.80
C ILE A 7 -1.78 -7.26 -0.18
N CYS A 8 -2.55 -8.18 0.40
CA CYS A 8 -3.80 -7.89 1.10
C CYS A 8 -3.54 -8.01 2.61
N THR A 9 -3.47 -6.88 3.29
CA THR A 9 -3.26 -6.79 4.74
C THR A 9 -4.58 -6.75 5.52
N GLY A 10 -5.70 -6.52 4.83
CA GLY A 10 -7.03 -6.31 5.41
C GLY A 10 -7.32 -4.83 5.69
N MET A 11 -6.37 -3.94 5.41
CA MET A 11 -6.54 -2.49 5.52
C MET A 11 -7.56 -1.94 4.54
N ASN A 12 -7.80 -2.63 3.41
CA ASN A 12 -8.91 -2.29 2.53
C ASN A 12 -10.25 -2.24 3.30
N GLN A 13 -10.45 -3.02 4.36
CA GLN A 13 -11.70 -3.05 5.13
C GLN A 13 -11.87 -1.81 6.03
N ARG A 14 -10.76 -1.13 6.34
CA ARG A 14 -10.72 0.10 7.14
C ARG A 14 -10.71 1.36 6.26
N TRP A 15 -10.61 1.21 4.94
CA TRP A 15 -10.58 2.29 3.97
C TRP A 15 -11.67 3.34 4.23
N GLY A 16 -11.24 4.59 4.29
CA GLY A 16 -12.07 5.76 4.50
C GLY A 16 -11.24 6.93 5.01
N GLU A 17 -11.87 8.08 5.18
CA GLU A 17 -11.25 9.28 5.77
C GLU A 17 -11.13 9.11 7.29
N ASN A 18 -10.19 8.27 7.74
CA ASN A 18 -9.99 7.97 9.14
C ASN A 18 -8.53 7.61 9.45
N ASP A 19 -8.19 7.66 10.73
CA ASP A 19 -6.86 7.35 11.24
C ASP A 19 -6.50 5.88 11.08
N ASP A 20 -7.48 4.98 11.20
CA ASP A 20 -7.26 3.54 11.05
C ASP A 20 -6.69 3.17 9.69
N TYR A 21 -7.08 3.87 8.63
CA TYR A 21 -6.58 3.63 7.29
C TYR A 21 -5.28 4.39 7.00
N PHE A 22 -5.25 5.68 7.35
CA PHE A 22 -4.16 6.58 6.96
C PHE A 22 -3.02 6.61 7.96
N MET A 23 -3.29 6.65 9.27
CA MET A 23 -2.28 6.93 10.30
C MET A 23 -1.75 5.67 10.97
N TYR A 24 -2.56 4.61 10.98
CA TYR A 24 -2.18 3.28 11.49
C TYR A 24 -1.94 2.26 10.37
N SER A 25 -1.60 2.74 9.17
CA SER A 25 -1.23 1.89 8.05
C SER A 25 0.13 1.22 8.29
N PRO A 26 0.24 -0.12 8.15
CA PRO A 26 1.48 -0.83 8.47
C PRO A 26 2.60 -0.64 7.44
N GLY A 27 2.30 -0.22 6.20
CA GLY A 27 3.29 -0.16 5.13
C GLY A 27 4.02 -1.48 4.86
N MET A 28 5.14 -1.39 4.17
CA MET A 28 6.09 -2.47 3.91
C MET A 28 7.42 -2.19 4.63
N SER A 29 8.14 -3.26 5.02
CA SER A 29 9.51 -3.12 5.56
C SER A 29 10.55 -2.99 4.46
N ILE A 30 11.72 -2.45 4.79
CA ILE A 30 12.87 -2.34 3.88
C ILE A 30 13.29 -3.73 3.35
N GLU A 31 13.33 -4.74 4.23
CA GLU A 31 13.68 -6.11 3.86
C GLU A 31 12.65 -6.73 2.92
N GLY A 32 11.36 -6.45 3.14
CA GLY A 32 10.30 -6.92 2.26
C GLY A 32 10.38 -6.29 0.87
N ALA A 33 10.75 -5.01 0.78
CA ALA A 33 11.01 -4.34 -0.49
C ALA A 33 12.19 -4.99 -1.24
N HIS A 34 13.31 -5.24 -0.55
CA HIS A 34 14.45 -5.96 -1.13
C HIS A 34 14.07 -7.37 -1.58
N TRP A 35 13.29 -8.09 -0.78
CA TRP A 35 12.82 -9.43 -1.13
C TRP A 35 12.05 -9.41 -2.46
N LEU A 36 11.14 -8.44 -2.67
CA LEU A 36 10.38 -8.32 -3.92
C LEU A 36 11.29 -8.04 -5.13
N VAL A 37 12.30 -7.18 -4.95
CA VAL A 37 13.31 -6.88 -5.98
C VAL A 37 14.13 -8.12 -6.32
N ASP A 38 14.65 -8.82 -5.31
CA ASP A 38 15.47 -10.02 -5.46
C ASP A 38 14.70 -11.16 -6.15
N HIS A 39 13.39 -11.25 -5.93
CA HIS A 39 12.50 -12.21 -6.59
C HIS A 39 12.04 -11.76 -7.98
N LYS A 40 12.53 -10.60 -8.43
CA LYS A 40 12.24 -10.00 -9.76
C LYS A 40 10.75 -9.91 -10.02
N VAL A 41 10.03 -9.40 -9.03
CA VAL A 41 8.62 -9.04 -9.15
C VAL A 41 8.50 -7.88 -10.15
N LYS A 42 7.50 -7.91 -11.02
CA LYS A 42 7.29 -6.86 -12.03
C LYS A 42 6.66 -5.60 -11.45
N GLY A 43 5.85 -5.77 -10.43
CA GLY A 43 5.20 -4.71 -9.68
C GLY A 43 4.52 -5.27 -8.44
N VAL A 44 4.28 -4.42 -7.46
CA VAL A 44 3.60 -4.75 -6.22
C VAL A 44 2.38 -3.86 -6.04
N GLY A 45 1.29 -4.45 -5.57
CA GLY A 45 0.09 -3.74 -5.21
C GLY A 45 -0.22 -3.92 -3.73
N PHE A 46 -0.65 -2.85 -3.07
CA PHE A 46 -0.99 -2.85 -1.64
C PHE A 46 -2.39 -2.35 -1.41
N ASP A 47 -3.08 -2.93 -0.44
CA ASP A 47 -4.33 -2.41 0.11
C ASP A 47 -4.15 -1.32 1.17
N LEU A 48 -3.05 -0.59 1.05
CA LEU A 48 -2.57 0.41 2.00
C LEU A 48 -2.68 1.81 1.40
N GLN A 49 -2.67 2.82 2.27
CA GLN A 49 -2.70 4.21 1.83
C GLN A 49 -1.43 4.60 1.03
N ALA A 50 -0.28 4.01 1.41
CA ALA A 50 1.00 4.16 0.73
C ALA A 50 1.84 2.86 0.77
N LEU A 51 2.95 2.81 0.00
CA LEU A 51 3.93 1.71 0.05
C LEU A 51 4.67 1.64 1.40
N ASP A 52 5.08 2.80 1.91
CA ASP A 52 5.90 2.92 3.12
C ASP A 52 5.09 2.87 4.40
N HIS A 53 5.74 2.44 5.50
CA HIS A 53 5.19 2.61 6.84
C HIS A 53 5.00 4.11 7.12
N ILE A 54 3.91 4.50 7.78
CA ILE A 54 3.56 5.91 8.02
C ILE A 54 4.68 6.70 8.70
N LEU A 55 5.44 6.02 9.56
CA LEU A 55 6.59 6.60 10.28
C LEU A 55 7.79 6.96 9.39
N TYR A 56 7.88 6.46 8.15
CA TYR A 56 8.86 6.90 7.14
C TYR A 56 8.41 8.12 6.32
N THR A 57 7.23 8.69 6.62
CA THR A 57 6.59 9.75 5.82
C THR A 57 6.45 11.06 6.59
N TYR A 58 5.93 12.11 5.91
CA TYR A 58 5.66 13.42 6.52
C TYR A 58 4.58 13.39 7.61
N ALA A 59 3.84 12.29 7.73
CA ALA A 59 2.91 12.09 8.85
C ALA A 59 3.68 12.14 10.18
N ALA A 60 4.88 11.56 10.19
CA ALA A 60 5.83 11.57 11.29
C ALA A 60 6.98 12.56 11.01
N GLN A 61 8.19 12.29 11.49
CA GLN A 61 9.24 13.30 11.68
C GLN A 61 10.14 13.55 10.46
N HIS A 62 9.63 13.33 9.26
CA HIS A 62 10.39 13.52 8.02
C HIS A 62 10.00 14.80 7.27
N GLY A 63 10.90 15.33 6.43
CA GLY A 63 10.76 16.60 5.68
C GLY A 63 10.02 17.71 6.42
N PRO A 64 8.89 18.28 5.90
CA PRO A 64 8.14 19.32 6.60
C PRO A 64 7.21 18.78 7.70
N GLY A 65 7.20 17.46 7.96
CA GLY A 65 6.47 16.83 9.04
C GLY A 65 7.04 17.13 10.44
N PRO A 66 6.37 16.68 11.51
CA PRO A 66 5.14 15.89 11.50
C PRO A 66 3.89 16.72 11.25
N TYR A 67 3.11 16.36 10.21
CA TYR A 67 1.76 16.91 10.05
C TYR A 67 0.71 16.19 10.92
N VAL A 68 1.06 15.03 11.51
CA VAL A 68 0.24 14.33 12.51
C VAL A 68 1.02 14.18 13.82
N PRO A 69 1.25 15.26 14.61
CA PRO A 69 2.09 15.19 15.80
C PRO A 69 1.69 14.09 16.81
N ARG A 70 0.40 13.75 16.89
CA ARG A 70 -0.11 12.74 17.82
C ARG A 70 0.46 11.33 17.60
N ILE A 71 0.78 10.91 16.37
CA ILE A 71 1.36 9.56 16.16
C ILE A 71 2.80 9.48 16.69
N VAL A 72 3.50 10.61 16.70
CA VAL A 72 4.84 10.75 17.29
C VAL A 72 4.76 10.68 18.82
N ASP A 73 3.76 11.35 19.41
CA ASP A 73 3.52 11.28 20.86
C ASP A 73 3.12 9.88 21.32
N GLU A 74 2.26 9.19 20.56
CA GLU A 74 1.87 7.80 20.80
C GLU A 74 3.08 6.86 20.74
N TYR A 75 3.94 7.02 19.74
CA TYR A 75 5.18 6.23 19.61
C TYR A 75 6.10 6.41 20.82
N LYS A 76 6.36 7.67 21.22
CA LYS A 76 7.20 7.97 22.39
C LYS A 76 6.64 7.38 23.67
N LYS A 77 5.33 7.42 23.82
CA LYS A 77 4.65 6.87 24.98
C LYS A 77 4.82 5.34 25.06
N GLU A 78 4.77 4.66 23.93
CA GLU A 78 4.89 3.20 23.86
C GLU A 78 6.35 2.72 23.94
N PHE A 79 7.25 3.34 23.17
CA PHE A 79 8.62 2.86 22.96
C PHE A 79 9.69 3.67 23.71
N GLY A 80 9.33 4.82 24.29
CA GLY A 80 10.21 5.62 25.15
C GLY A 80 11.25 6.48 24.42
N HIS A 81 11.21 6.57 23.09
CA HIS A 81 12.16 7.33 22.27
C HIS A 81 11.50 7.84 20.98
N GLU A 82 12.22 8.61 20.16
CA GLU A 82 11.67 9.26 18.97
C GLU A 82 11.52 8.26 17.80
N PRO A 83 10.40 8.26 17.03
CA PRO A 83 10.23 7.34 15.91
C PRO A 83 11.29 7.49 14.82
N ILE A 84 11.89 8.68 14.66
CA ILE A 84 12.98 8.89 13.69
C ILE A 84 14.24 8.05 14.00
N GLU A 85 14.39 7.55 15.23
CA GLU A 85 15.50 6.67 15.60
C GLU A 85 15.33 5.26 15.00
N ASP A 86 14.10 4.76 14.95
CA ASP A 86 13.74 3.45 14.38
C ASP A 86 13.38 3.53 12.88
N TYR A 87 12.94 4.70 12.41
CA TYR A 87 12.53 4.98 11.03
C TYR A 87 13.34 6.15 10.43
N PRO A 88 14.69 6.06 10.33
CA PRO A 88 15.53 7.19 9.96
C PRO A 88 15.52 7.55 8.47
N GLU A 89 15.07 6.64 7.59
CA GLU A 89 15.02 6.86 6.14
C GLU A 89 13.75 7.60 5.67
N TRP A 90 13.88 8.36 4.59
CA TRP A 90 12.73 8.97 3.91
C TRP A 90 12.19 8.05 2.82
N GLU A 91 10.94 7.58 2.97
CA GLU A 91 10.22 6.73 2.00
C GLU A 91 11.12 5.65 1.34
N PRO A 92 11.81 4.81 2.14
CA PRO A 92 12.79 3.87 1.62
C PRO A 92 12.16 2.82 0.70
N VAL A 93 10.93 2.38 0.95
CA VAL A 93 10.26 1.36 0.12
C VAL A 93 9.98 1.92 -1.28
N HIS A 94 9.49 3.15 -1.39
CA HIS A 94 9.37 3.84 -2.68
C HIS A 94 10.72 3.86 -3.42
N THR A 95 11.78 4.29 -2.74
CA THR A 95 13.12 4.39 -3.32
C THR A 95 13.63 3.04 -3.82
N ILE A 96 13.51 1.99 -3.01
CA ILE A 96 13.98 0.64 -3.34
C ILE A 96 13.20 0.05 -4.51
N LEU A 97 11.87 0.08 -4.46
CA LEU A 97 11.04 -0.56 -5.48
C LEU A 97 11.13 0.19 -6.82
N LEU A 98 10.84 1.49 -6.81
CA LEU A 98 10.79 2.29 -8.04
C LEU A 98 12.18 2.44 -8.66
N GLY A 99 13.23 2.60 -7.83
CA GLY A 99 14.62 2.62 -8.28
C GLY A 99 15.07 1.33 -8.97
N ASN A 100 14.39 0.21 -8.72
CA ASN A 100 14.63 -1.08 -9.36
C ASN A 100 13.57 -1.44 -10.43
N ASN A 101 12.80 -0.46 -10.93
CA ASN A 101 11.72 -0.66 -11.91
C ASN A 101 10.62 -1.64 -11.46
N VAL A 102 10.41 -1.76 -10.14
CA VAL A 102 9.27 -2.49 -9.56
C VAL A 102 8.18 -1.46 -9.27
N MET A 103 7.14 -1.44 -10.11
CA MET A 103 6.06 -0.47 -9.98
C MET A 103 5.19 -0.73 -8.74
N GLY A 104 4.72 0.34 -8.09
CA GLY A 104 3.75 0.27 -7.00
C GLY A 104 2.32 0.60 -7.45
N ILE A 105 1.32 -0.05 -6.85
CA ILE A 105 -0.07 0.42 -6.81
C ILE A 105 -0.51 0.45 -5.35
N GLU A 106 -0.98 1.61 -4.91
CA GLU A 106 -1.51 1.81 -3.57
C GLU A 106 -3.05 1.79 -3.60
N ASN A 107 -3.67 1.71 -2.43
CA ASN A 107 -5.12 1.76 -2.26
C ASN A 107 -5.88 0.67 -3.02
N LEU A 108 -5.25 -0.50 -3.25
CA LEU A 108 -5.98 -1.65 -3.78
C LEU A 108 -7.09 -2.06 -2.81
N GLY A 109 -8.25 -2.36 -3.38
CA GLY A 109 -9.43 -2.62 -2.57
C GLY A 109 -10.51 -3.26 -3.41
N GLY A 110 -11.77 -2.90 -3.15
CA GLY A 110 -12.90 -3.58 -3.77
C GLY A 110 -12.96 -5.03 -3.34
N ASP A 111 -12.61 -5.90 -4.26
CA ASP A 111 -12.76 -7.35 -4.15
C ASP A 111 -11.42 -8.08 -3.94
N ILE A 112 -10.34 -7.38 -3.55
CA ILE A 112 -9.02 -7.99 -3.32
C ILE A 112 -9.08 -9.20 -2.36
N GLU A 113 -9.93 -9.12 -1.33
CA GLU A 113 -10.17 -10.20 -0.36
C GLU A 113 -10.75 -11.46 -1.02
N LYS A 114 -11.53 -11.31 -2.10
CA LYS A 114 -12.14 -12.44 -2.81
C LYS A 114 -11.15 -13.25 -3.64
N VAL A 115 -10.01 -12.64 -4.00
CA VAL A 115 -8.99 -13.22 -4.89
C VAL A 115 -7.66 -13.48 -4.19
N LYS A 116 -7.57 -13.21 -2.87
CA LYS A 116 -6.34 -13.44 -2.10
C LYS A 116 -5.92 -14.91 -2.10
N GLY A 117 -4.61 -15.15 -2.16
CA GLY A 117 -4.03 -16.50 -2.19
C GLY A 117 -4.12 -17.20 -3.56
N GLN A 118 -4.49 -16.46 -4.62
CA GLN A 118 -4.72 -17.03 -5.95
C GLN A 118 -3.83 -16.39 -7.00
N ARG A 119 -3.61 -17.12 -8.10
CA ARG A 119 -3.01 -16.59 -9.32
C ARG A 119 -4.10 -16.28 -10.33
N PHE A 120 -4.07 -15.08 -10.89
CA PHE A 120 -5.02 -14.59 -11.89
C PHE A 120 -4.33 -13.61 -12.83
N MET A 121 -4.98 -13.28 -13.94
CA MET A 121 -4.50 -12.22 -14.82
C MET A 121 -4.83 -10.86 -14.19
N PHE A 122 -3.80 -10.07 -13.90
CA PHE A 122 -3.94 -8.74 -13.33
C PHE A 122 -3.75 -7.67 -14.41
N CYS A 123 -4.71 -6.76 -14.49
CA CYS A 123 -4.73 -5.67 -15.46
C CYS A 123 -4.87 -4.34 -14.72
N ALA A 124 -3.91 -3.42 -14.92
CA ALA A 124 -3.96 -2.05 -14.43
C ALA A 124 -3.38 -1.12 -15.49
N PHE A 125 -4.19 -0.18 -15.98
CA PHE A 125 -3.84 0.66 -17.13
C PHE A 125 -3.70 2.12 -16.69
N PRO A 126 -2.47 2.63 -16.51
CA PRO A 126 -2.26 4.04 -16.18
C PRO A 126 -2.67 4.95 -17.34
N LEU A 127 -3.21 6.12 -17.01
CA LEU A 127 -3.33 7.23 -17.95
C LEU A 127 -1.95 7.59 -18.50
N ARG A 128 -1.88 7.70 -19.83
CA ARG A 128 -0.64 8.07 -20.52
C ARG A 128 -0.58 9.58 -20.70
N TRP A 129 0.09 10.25 -19.77
CA TRP A 129 0.32 11.68 -19.81
C TRP A 129 1.81 12.01 -19.76
N TYR A 130 2.18 13.17 -20.31
CA TYR A 130 3.57 13.56 -20.52
C TYR A 130 4.26 13.79 -19.17
N MET A 131 5.39 13.11 -18.94
CA MET A 131 6.19 13.21 -17.71
C MET A 131 5.41 12.86 -16.42
N GLY A 132 4.41 11.98 -16.52
CA GLY A 132 3.64 11.54 -15.36
C GLY A 132 4.37 10.48 -14.55
N ASP A 133 4.53 10.71 -13.24
CA ASP A 133 5.14 9.77 -12.30
C ASP A 133 4.12 8.79 -11.66
N GLY A 134 2.83 9.07 -11.82
CA GLY A 134 1.73 8.26 -11.29
C GLY A 134 0.37 8.69 -11.82
N THR A 135 -0.64 7.85 -11.61
CA THR A 135 -2.04 8.12 -11.97
C THR A 135 -2.96 7.13 -11.26
N ILE A 136 -4.20 7.53 -11.04
CA ILE A 136 -5.28 6.61 -10.68
C ILE A 136 -5.44 5.58 -11.79
N VAL A 137 -5.70 4.33 -11.39
CA VAL A 137 -5.97 3.20 -12.29
C VAL A 137 -7.22 2.45 -11.86
N ARG A 138 -7.91 1.84 -12.82
CA ARG A 138 -8.85 0.75 -12.53
C ARG A 138 -8.06 -0.56 -12.53
N ALA A 139 -7.78 -1.06 -11.33
CA ALA A 139 -7.20 -2.39 -11.13
C ALA A 139 -8.27 -3.47 -11.35
N VAL A 140 -7.97 -4.47 -12.19
CA VAL A 140 -8.90 -5.54 -12.56
C VAL A 140 -8.21 -6.90 -12.42
N ALA A 141 -8.87 -7.81 -11.71
CA ALA A 141 -8.53 -9.23 -11.69
C ALA A 141 -9.43 -9.97 -12.69
N MET A 142 -8.84 -10.69 -13.64
CA MET A 142 -9.54 -11.63 -14.51
C MET A 142 -9.30 -13.05 -13.98
N ILE A 143 -10.35 -13.67 -13.45
CA ILE A 143 -10.31 -14.96 -12.76
C ILE A 143 -11.56 -15.76 -13.07
N ASP A 144 -11.46 -17.09 -13.05
CA ASP A 144 -12.60 -17.99 -13.19
C ASP A 144 -13.57 -17.81 -12.01
N GLU A 145 -14.87 -17.83 -12.26
CA GLU A 145 -15.89 -17.54 -11.24
C GLU A 145 -15.91 -18.56 -10.08
N ASP A 146 -15.57 -19.82 -10.36
CA ASP A 146 -15.49 -20.89 -9.36
C ASP A 146 -14.31 -20.71 -8.39
N LYS A 147 -13.31 -19.92 -8.78
CA LYS A 147 -12.15 -19.57 -7.96
C LYS A 147 -12.40 -18.38 -7.05
N ILE A 148 -13.40 -17.54 -7.32
CA ILE A 148 -13.73 -16.41 -6.45
C ILE A 148 -14.12 -16.95 -5.05
N ASN A 149 -13.52 -16.40 -4.00
CA ASN A 149 -13.92 -16.74 -2.63
C ASN A 149 -15.31 -16.13 -2.34
N LYS A 150 -16.33 -17.00 -2.31
CA LYS A 150 -17.74 -16.64 -2.10
C LYS A 150 -18.11 -16.40 -0.64
N ASP A 151 -17.24 -16.76 0.30
CA ASP A 151 -17.43 -16.48 1.73
C ASP A 151 -17.12 -15.01 2.06
N VAL A 152 -16.37 -14.32 1.18
CA VAL A 152 -16.14 -12.88 1.28
C VAL A 152 -17.32 -12.15 0.65
N PRO A 153 -18.08 -11.34 1.43
CA PRO A 153 -19.26 -10.67 0.93
C PRO A 153 -18.92 -9.64 -0.15
N ASP A 154 -19.91 -9.31 -0.98
CA ASP A 154 -19.82 -8.18 -1.89
C ASP A 154 -19.60 -6.88 -1.11
N ARG A 155 -18.60 -6.12 -1.54
CA ARG A 155 -18.29 -4.86 -0.90
C ARG A 155 -19.34 -3.81 -1.28
N VAL A 156 -20.07 -3.34 -0.28
CA VAL A 156 -21.02 -2.23 -0.42
C VAL A 156 -20.33 -0.96 0.05
N TYR A 157 -19.97 -0.09 -0.89
CA TYR A 157 -19.46 1.24 -0.56
C TYR A 157 -20.63 2.10 -0.08
N LYS A 158 -20.57 2.54 1.19
CA LYS A 158 -21.61 3.39 1.81
C LYS A 158 -21.61 4.83 1.30
N TYR A 159 -20.59 5.22 0.56
CA TYR A 159 -20.38 6.56 0.05
C TYR A 159 -20.15 6.49 -1.47
N GLY A 160 -20.99 7.19 -2.22
CA GLY A 160 -20.68 7.64 -3.58
C GLY A 160 -20.04 9.02 -3.52
N VAL A 161 -19.54 9.52 -4.66
CA VAL A 161 -19.06 10.91 -4.77
C VAL A 161 -20.06 11.88 -4.13
N TYR A 162 -19.55 12.78 -3.30
CA TYR A 162 -20.32 13.87 -2.67
C TYR A 162 -21.18 14.63 -3.67
#